data_AF-A0A3M1P915-F1
#
_entry.id   AF-A0A3M1P915-F1
#
_cell.length_a   1.000
_cell.length_b   1.000
_cell.length_c   1.000
_cell.angle_alpha   90.00
_cell.angle_beta   90.00
_cell.angle_gamma   90.00
#
_symmetry.space_group_name_H-M   'P 1'
#
loop_
_entity.id
_entity.type
_entity.pdbx_description
1 polymer ?
#
loop_
_entity_poly.entity_id
_entity_poly.type
_entity_poly.pdbx_seq_one_letter_code
_entity_poly.pdbx_strand_id
1 'polypeptide(L)'
;MMFKKVAFTLASVALPFLVLLLLEAGLRGVGVKASERTAFEPVPGHADHQVFNPAYAARYFQGFRPSVAYNPFRREKAEGTFRVFVLGGSSAAGFPYHFYYAFPERLAQRLVAVGAGSRIEVVNLGMTAVNSYTLWDLAGLVAEQEPDAVLIYAGHNEYYGAFGAGSTIYALGNRPLLKRLLLRLKHSVLYLLLEDLLTPDVPEETTDRTMMARVVRDAGIAPGGEVFRAGIAQFEANMADVIERFREAGIPVYLGTLTSNLRDQPPLGEDAAAQAAYEEGRRWLVQGDTLRAREAFERARELDPIRFRAPGAINEVIRRLAAAPGVTLVPVDEVFRRHSPGGLEGKALFDDHLHPNARGYDLMAEAFFEAMRPALVAAEEEADVRPLAPDPYEQALVDLQLARLKGGYPFEKRVTPEEANRRFTERLQHRRRAGYADSLAVLTITRGYPPPEALLTAFQTARARRDTLTALHVAYGLLAWQPFNRALKDQAVGLAVARERPEEVVPALLRMAVRTTYTTDHLNALAAVELRHRRLGVASHWLAEVEHRDPGDPVMLYNRARLLVLQGDTLAARAYYERYREAVQSR
;
A
#
# COMPACT_ATOMS: atom_id res chain seq x y z
N MET A 1 -63.02 6.05 -10.07
CA MET A 1 -62.46 5.87 -11.44
C MET A 1 -61.01 6.39 -11.55
N MET A 2 -60.69 7.55 -10.97
CA MET A 2 -59.33 8.13 -10.91
C MET A 2 -58.30 7.23 -10.21
N PHE A 3 -58.65 6.60 -9.08
CA PHE A 3 -57.77 5.67 -8.35
C PHE A 3 -57.31 4.46 -9.19
N LYS A 4 -58.22 3.84 -9.96
CA LYS A 4 -57.88 2.70 -10.83
C LYS A 4 -56.92 3.09 -11.96
N LYS A 5 -57.08 4.30 -12.52
CA LYS A 5 -56.17 4.83 -13.54
C LYS A 5 -54.79 5.12 -12.96
N VAL A 6 -54.72 5.78 -11.80
CA VAL A 6 -53.45 6.04 -11.10
C VAL A 6 -52.74 4.73 -10.72
N ALA A 7 -53.47 3.77 -10.15
CA ALA A 7 -52.91 2.47 -9.79
C ALA A 7 -52.40 1.68 -11.01
N PHE A 8 -53.14 1.69 -12.12
CA PHE A 8 -52.71 1.08 -13.37
C PHE A 8 -51.45 1.75 -13.92
N THR A 9 -51.40 3.09 -13.97
CA THR A 9 -50.22 3.83 -14.42
C THR A 9 -49.00 3.54 -13.55
N LEU A 10 -49.16 3.55 -12.22
CA LEU A 10 -48.08 3.20 -11.28
C LEU A 10 -47.60 1.75 -11.50
N ALA A 11 -48.51 0.80 -11.69
CA ALA A 11 -48.17 -0.59 -11.96
C ALA A 11 -47.45 -0.76 -13.31
N SER A 12 -47.90 -0.07 -14.36
CA SER A 12 -47.26 -0.10 -15.68
C SER A 12 -45.86 0.51 -15.66
N VAL A 13 -45.63 1.56 -14.87
CA VAL A 13 -44.30 2.16 -14.67
C VAL A 13 -43.42 1.26 -13.80
N ALA A 14 -43.97 0.62 -12.76
CA ALA A 14 -43.20 -0.23 -11.85
C ALA A 14 -42.83 -1.59 -12.45
N LEU A 15 -43.65 -2.14 -13.35
CA LEU A 15 -43.49 -3.50 -13.88
C LEU A 15 -42.11 -3.74 -14.53
N PRO A 16 -41.57 -2.87 -15.43
CA PRO A 16 -40.22 -3.04 -15.97
C PRO A 16 -39.14 -3.07 -14.89
N PHE A 17 -39.22 -2.22 -13.87
CA PHE A 17 -38.26 -2.21 -12.78
C PHE A 17 -38.36 -3.48 -11.93
N LEU A 18 -39.58 -3.97 -11.69
CA LEU A 18 -39.78 -5.24 -10.99
C LEU A 18 -39.16 -6.42 -11.77
N VAL A 19 -39.33 -6.46 -13.09
CA VAL A 19 -38.72 -7.49 -13.94
C VAL A 19 -37.19 -7.41 -13.88
N LEU A 20 -36.60 -6.22 -13.95
CA LEU A 20 -35.14 -6.04 -13.82
C LEU A 20 -34.65 -6.45 -12.42
N LEU A 21 -35.39 -6.11 -11.36
CA LEU A 21 -35.05 -6.51 -9.99
C LEU A 21 -35.11 -8.03 -9.80
N LEU A 22 -36.13 -8.69 -10.35
CA LEU A 22 -36.25 -10.16 -10.31
C LEU A 22 -35.14 -10.84 -11.12
N LEU A 23 -34.77 -10.28 -12.28
CA LEU A 23 -33.68 -10.79 -13.10
C LEU A 23 -32.32 -10.62 -12.38
N GLU A 24 -32.06 -9.43 -11.83
CA GLU A 24 -30.88 -9.18 -10.99
C GLU A 24 -30.82 -10.17 -9.82
N ALA A 25 -31.93 -10.38 -9.09
CA ALA A 25 -31.99 -11.34 -7.99
C ALA A 25 -31.72 -12.78 -8.45
N GLY A 26 -32.30 -13.20 -9.58
CA GLY A 26 -32.07 -14.51 -10.18
C GLY A 26 -30.60 -14.72 -10.57
N LEU A 27 -29.99 -13.74 -11.25
CA LEU A 27 -28.58 -13.77 -11.66
C LEU A 27 -27.64 -13.78 -10.45
N ARG A 28 -27.97 -13.03 -9.40
CA ARG A 28 -27.22 -13.07 -8.12
C ARG A 28 -27.32 -14.44 -7.45
N GLY A 29 -28.52 -15.05 -7.45
CA GLY A 29 -28.77 -16.35 -6.82
C GLY A 29 -27.96 -17.49 -7.45
N VAL A 30 -27.72 -17.43 -8.76
CA VAL A 30 -26.87 -18.41 -9.46
C VAL A 30 -25.37 -18.06 -9.44
N GLY A 31 -24.98 -16.95 -8.81
CA GLY A 31 -23.58 -16.55 -8.65
C GLY A 31 -22.94 -15.86 -9.85
N VAL A 32 -23.71 -15.33 -10.81
CA VAL A 32 -23.16 -14.58 -11.95
C VAL A 32 -22.43 -13.34 -11.43
N LYS A 33 -21.19 -13.13 -11.92
CA LYS A 33 -20.30 -12.03 -11.52
C LYS A 33 -20.13 -11.91 -10.00
N ALA A 34 -20.14 -13.04 -9.29
CA ALA A 34 -20.04 -13.05 -7.82
C ALA A 34 -18.69 -12.51 -7.32
N SER A 35 -17.59 -12.89 -7.99
CA SER A 35 -16.24 -12.42 -7.61
C SER A 35 -16.13 -10.91 -7.79
N GLU A 36 -16.50 -10.36 -8.96
CA GLU A 36 -16.41 -8.93 -9.26
C GLU A 36 -17.24 -8.05 -8.31
N ARG A 37 -18.24 -8.61 -7.62
CA ARG A 37 -19.07 -7.90 -6.64
C ARG A 37 -18.62 -8.07 -5.19
N THR A 38 -17.71 -9.00 -4.91
CA THR A 38 -17.27 -9.35 -3.57
C THR A 38 -15.92 -8.72 -3.28
N ALA A 39 -15.89 -7.71 -2.41
CA ALA A 39 -14.67 -6.95 -2.11
C ALA A 39 -13.62 -7.76 -1.34
N PHE A 40 -14.06 -8.56 -0.38
CA PHE A 40 -13.20 -9.41 0.43
C PHE A 40 -13.63 -10.86 0.24
N GLU A 41 -12.71 -11.71 -0.21
CA GLU A 41 -12.96 -13.13 -0.46
C GLU A 41 -12.23 -14.02 0.55
N PRO A 42 -12.77 -15.20 0.89
CA PRO A 42 -12.11 -16.13 1.79
C PRO A 42 -10.76 -16.59 1.24
N VAL A 43 -9.78 -16.74 2.14
CA VAL A 43 -8.46 -17.28 1.76
C VAL A 43 -8.56 -18.81 1.61
N PRO A 44 -8.10 -19.40 0.48
CA PRO A 44 -8.09 -20.85 0.31
C PRO A 44 -7.32 -21.56 1.44
N GLY A 45 -7.95 -22.57 2.06
CA GLY A 45 -7.38 -23.32 3.19
C GLY A 45 -7.44 -22.60 4.55
N HIS A 46 -7.90 -21.35 4.60
CA HIS A 46 -7.98 -20.53 5.81
C HIS A 46 -9.32 -19.80 5.87
N ALA A 47 -10.40 -20.55 6.14
CA ALA A 47 -11.78 -20.04 6.06
C ALA A 47 -12.11 -18.92 7.06
N ASP A 48 -11.32 -18.78 8.13
CA ASP A 48 -11.41 -17.70 9.11
C ASP A 48 -10.72 -16.40 8.64
N HIS A 49 -10.02 -16.44 7.50
CA HIS A 49 -9.34 -15.31 6.89
C HIS A 49 -9.97 -14.91 5.56
N GLN A 50 -9.85 -13.63 5.23
CA GLN A 50 -10.25 -13.05 3.97
C GLN A 50 -9.17 -12.11 3.45
N VAL A 51 -9.20 -11.80 2.16
CA VAL A 51 -8.27 -10.90 1.48
C VAL A 51 -9.02 -10.04 0.48
N PHE A 52 -8.50 -8.86 0.15
CA PHE A 52 -9.11 -8.00 -0.86
C PHE A 52 -9.04 -8.68 -2.23
N ASN A 53 -10.18 -8.74 -2.90
CA ASN A 53 -10.35 -9.45 -4.15
C ASN A 53 -9.88 -8.58 -5.34
N PRO A 54 -8.85 -9.00 -6.10
CA PRO A 54 -8.40 -8.29 -7.29
C PRO A 54 -9.49 -8.10 -8.35
N ALA A 55 -10.44 -9.03 -8.46
CA ALA A 55 -11.56 -8.93 -9.40
C ALA A 55 -12.52 -7.79 -9.04
N TYR A 56 -12.69 -7.47 -7.75
CA TYR A 56 -13.47 -6.32 -7.33
C TYR A 56 -12.86 -5.01 -7.82
N ALA A 57 -11.53 -4.89 -7.75
CA ALA A 57 -10.79 -3.70 -8.14
C ALA A 57 -10.85 -3.40 -9.65
N ALA A 58 -11.13 -4.41 -10.48
CA ALA A 58 -11.28 -4.25 -11.93
C ALA A 58 -12.38 -3.25 -12.31
N ARG A 59 -13.41 -3.06 -11.47
CA ARG A 59 -14.55 -2.18 -11.76
C ARG A 59 -14.18 -0.72 -12.04
N TYR A 60 -13.02 -0.27 -11.54
CA TYR A 60 -12.60 1.12 -11.65
C TYR A 60 -11.98 1.44 -13.02
N PHE A 61 -11.66 0.42 -13.82
CA PHE A 61 -10.96 0.58 -15.09
C PHE A 61 -11.60 -0.25 -16.20
N GLN A 62 -11.46 0.20 -17.45
CA GLN A 62 -11.86 -0.57 -18.63
C GLN A 62 -10.65 -1.33 -19.16
N GLY A 63 -10.69 -2.68 -19.13
CA GLY A 63 -9.61 -3.52 -19.69
C GLY A 63 -8.28 -3.43 -18.93
N PHE A 64 -8.30 -3.07 -17.65
CA PHE A 64 -7.13 -3.06 -16.77
C PHE A 64 -7.51 -3.52 -15.37
N ARG A 65 -6.68 -4.37 -14.77
CA ARG A 65 -6.83 -4.78 -13.37
C ARG A 65 -5.66 -4.20 -12.57
N PRO A 66 -5.91 -3.28 -11.62
CA PRO A 66 -4.83 -2.77 -10.78
C PRO A 66 -4.30 -3.90 -9.90
N SER A 67 -2.99 -3.89 -9.64
CA SER A 67 -2.41 -4.74 -8.62
C SER A 67 -2.92 -4.31 -7.24
N VAL A 68 -3.21 -5.29 -6.39
CA VAL A 68 -3.65 -5.10 -5.01
C VAL A 68 -2.75 -5.91 -4.08
N ALA A 69 -2.54 -5.43 -2.86
CA ALA A 69 -1.70 -6.13 -1.90
C ALA A 69 -2.35 -7.43 -1.41
N TYR A 70 -1.56 -8.49 -1.30
CA TYR A 70 -2.01 -9.73 -0.66
C TYR A 70 -1.85 -9.60 0.86
N ASN A 71 -2.85 -9.00 1.52
CA ASN A 71 -2.88 -8.82 2.97
C ASN A 71 -4.07 -9.57 3.57
N PRO A 72 -3.95 -10.88 3.83
CA PRO A 72 -5.02 -11.61 4.49
C PRO A 72 -5.17 -11.18 5.95
N PHE A 73 -6.42 -11.10 6.39
CA PHE A 73 -6.81 -10.71 7.75
C PHE A 73 -8.02 -11.54 8.20
N ARG A 74 -8.31 -11.61 9.50
CA ARG A 74 -9.43 -12.42 10.00
C ARG A 74 -10.76 -11.81 9.58
N ARG A 75 -11.71 -12.66 9.18
CA ARG A 75 -13.09 -12.24 8.88
C ARG A 75 -13.77 -11.64 10.11
N GLU A 76 -13.65 -12.32 11.24
CA GLU A 76 -14.09 -11.84 12.54
C GLU A 76 -12.88 -11.32 13.32
N LYS A 77 -12.96 -10.07 13.77
CA LYS A 77 -11.88 -9.43 14.52
C LYS A 77 -11.70 -10.14 15.86
N ALA A 78 -10.54 -10.76 16.05
CA ALA A 78 -10.23 -11.42 17.31
C ALA A 78 -9.91 -10.40 18.41
N GLU A 79 -10.20 -10.76 19.67
CA GLU A 79 -9.87 -9.93 20.83
C GLU A 79 -8.37 -9.58 20.87
N GLY A 80 -8.06 -8.33 21.24
CA GLY A 80 -6.68 -7.81 21.27
C GLY A 80 -6.05 -7.55 19.90
N THR A 81 -6.80 -7.71 18.80
CA THR A 81 -6.33 -7.37 17.45
C THR A 81 -6.40 -5.87 17.21
N PHE A 82 -5.27 -5.27 16.83
CA PHE A 82 -5.18 -3.92 16.30
C PHE A 82 -5.18 -3.95 14.77
N ARG A 83 -6.26 -3.48 14.16
CA ARG A 83 -6.58 -3.58 12.74
C ARG A 83 -6.56 -2.21 12.08
N VAL A 84 -5.72 -2.06 11.07
CA VAL A 84 -5.50 -0.82 10.34
C VAL A 84 -5.77 -1.03 8.86
N PHE A 85 -6.54 -0.14 8.25
CA PHE A 85 -6.75 -0.13 6.80
C PHE A 85 -6.07 1.06 6.16
N VAL A 86 -5.41 0.83 5.02
CA VAL A 86 -4.75 1.90 4.25
C VAL A 86 -5.45 2.09 2.93
N LEU A 87 -5.87 3.33 2.66
CA LEU A 87 -6.50 3.76 1.43
C LEU A 87 -5.57 4.73 0.68
N GLY A 88 -5.38 4.52 -0.62
CA GLY A 88 -4.53 5.45 -1.38
C GLY A 88 -4.26 5.08 -2.82
N GLY A 89 -3.40 5.90 -3.44
CA GLY A 89 -2.92 5.70 -4.81
C GLY A 89 -1.73 4.75 -4.92
N SER A 90 -0.99 4.87 -6.03
CA SER A 90 0.19 4.03 -6.33
C SER A 90 1.28 4.12 -5.27
N SER A 91 1.53 5.30 -4.70
CA SER A 91 2.48 5.44 -3.60
C SER A 91 2.02 4.67 -2.36
N ALA A 92 0.72 4.67 -2.03
CA ALA A 92 0.22 3.84 -0.92
C ALA A 92 0.30 2.35 -1.23
N ALA A 93 0.08 1.96 -2.51
CA ALA A 93 0.23 0.59 -2.97
C ALA A 93 1.68 0.07 -2.86
N GLY A 94 2.67 0.97 -2.88
CA GLY A 94 4.10 0.65 -2.77
C GLY A 94 4.93 0.88 -4.03
N PHE A 95 4.31 1.32 -5.14
CA PHE A 95 5.01 1.45 -6.43
C PHE A 95 6.26 2.35 -6.29
N PRO A 96 7.41 1.99 -6.88
CA PRO A 96 7.66 0.88 -7.81
C PRO A 96 8.02 -0.45 -7.12
N TYR A 97 7.86 -0.56 -5.82
CA TYR A 97 8.10 -1.81 -5.12
C TYR A 97 6.80 -2.61 -4.98
N HIS A 98 6.92 -3.90 -4.68
CA HIS A 98 5.81 -4.69 -4.19
C HIS A 98 5.31 -4.17 -2.83
N PHE A 99 4.06 -4.51 -2.52
CA PHE A 99 3.36 -4.02 -1.32
C PHE A 99 4.10 -4.29 -0.01
N TYR A 100 4.95 -5.31 0.05
CA TYR A 100 5.74 -5.64 1.23
C TYR A 100 6.95 -4.70 1.46
N TYR A 101 7.29 -3.80 0.53
CA TYR A 101 8.23 -2.70 0.78
C TYR A 101 7.54 -1.34 1.01
N ALA A 102 6.22 -1.30 0.87
CA ALA A 102 5.42 -0.09 1.01
C ALA A 102 5.34 0.38 2.48
N PHE A 103 5.01 1.66 2.68
CA PHE A 103 4.86 2.22 4.03
C PHE A 103 3.87 1.45 4.94
N PRO A 104 2.77 0.82 4.44
CA PRO A 104 1.89 0.04 5.31
C PRO A 104 2.57 -1.18 5.92
N GLU A 105 3.47 -1.84 5.18
CA GLU A 105 4.25 -2.96 5.72
C GLU A 105 5.25 -2.48 6.77
N ARG A 106 5.93 -1.35 6.50
CA ARG A 106 6.85 -0.72 7.44
C ARG A 106 6.17 -0.25 8.71
N LEU A 107 4.96 0.30 8.60
CA LEU A 107 4.12 0.64 9.73
C LEU A 107 3.74 -0.61 10.53
N ALA A 108 3.35 -1.70 9.86
CA ALA A 108 3.03 -2.96 10.52
C ALA A 108 4.22 -3.47 11.36
N GLN A 109 5.44 -3.39 10.82
CA GLN A 109 6.66 -3.76 11.55
C GLN A 109 6.86 -2.92 12.82
N ARG A 110 6.60 -1.60 12.76
CA ARG A 110 6.68 -0.69 13.93
C ARG A 110 5.59 -0.97 14.96
N LEU A 111 4.34 -1.18 14.53
CA LEU A 111 3.23 -1.54 15.43
C LEU A 111 3.50 -2.86 16.16
N VAL A 112 4.05 -3.85 15.46
CA VAL A 112 4.52 -5.09 16.08
C VAL A 112 5.67 -4.80 17.04
N ALA A 113 6.65 -3.97 16.66
CA ALA A 113 7.82 -3.67 17.47
C ALA A 113 7.49 -3.06 18.84
N VAL A 114 6.42 -2.28 18.93
CA VAL A 114 5.96 -1.66 20.17
C VAL A 114 4.85 -2.45 20.88
N GLY A 115 4.42 -3.58 20.32
CA GLY A 115 3.37 -4.39 20.91
C GLY A 115 2.02 -3.69 20.99
N ALA A 116 1.63 -2.94 19.94
CA ALA A 116 0.39 -2.15 19.89
C ALA A 116 -0.91 -2.99 20.00
N GLY A 117 -0.80 -4.31 20.07
CA GLY A 117 -1.86 -5.29 20.26
C GLY A 117 -1.28 -6.71 20.29
N SER A 118 -2.08 -7.68 20.72
CA SER A 118 -1.68 -9.11 20.69
C SER A 118 -1.64 -9.68 19.27
N ARG A 119 -2.28 -8.98 18.32
CA ARG A 119 -2.23 -9.22 16.89
C ARG A 119 -2.31 -7.91 16.12
N ILE A 120 -1.48 -7.78 15.09
CA ILE A 120 -1.47 -6.61 14.20
C ILE A 120 -1.95 -7.03 12.82
N GLU A 121 -3.00 -6.37 12.32
CA GLU A 121 -3.50 -6.52 10.95
C GLU A 121 -3.39 -5.17 10.25
N VAL A 122 -2.55 -5.09 9.20
CA VAL A 122 -2.48 -3.90 8.35
C VAL A 122 -2.86 -4.31 6.94
N VAL A 123 -4.00 -3.80 6.47
CA VAL A 123 -4.59 -4.15 5.17
C VAL A 123 -4.40 -3.00 4.20
N ASN A 124 -3.53 -3.17 3.21
CA ASN A 124 -3.26 -2.16 2.20
C ASN A 124 -4.22 -2.30 1.00
N LEU A 125 -5.12 -1.33 0.85
CA LEU A 125 -6.03 -1.23 -0.29
C LEU A 125 -5.57 -0.15 -1.29
N GLY A 126 -4.32 0.31 -1.18
CA GLY A 126 -3.70 1.19 -2.15
C GLY A 126 -3.67 0.57 -3.54
N MET A 127 -4.02 1.34 -4.56
CA MET A 127 -4.06 0.87 -5.95
C MET A 127 -3.42 1.89 -6.89
N THR A 128 -2.83 1.41 -7.98
CA THR A 128 -2.28 2.31 -9.00
C THR A 128 -3.40 3.00 -9.78
N ALA A 129 -3.16 4.26 -10.19
CA ALA A 129 -4.07 5.05 -11.02
C ALA A 129 -5.51 5.29 -10.49
N VAL A 130 -5.77 5.03 -9.20
CA VAL A 130 -7.05 5.37 -8.55
C VAL A 130 -7.06 6.79 -7.98
N ASN A 131 -8.24 7.36 -7.81
CA ASN A 131 -8.46 8.67 -7.19
C ASN A 131 -9.50 8.62 -6.05
N SER A 132 -9.95 9.78 -5.60
CA SER A 132 -10.91 9.92 -4.49
C SER A 132 -12.24 9.15 -4.66
N TYR A 133 -12.68 8.81 -5.88
CA TYR A 133 -13.89 8.00 -6.08
C TYR A 133 -13.73 6.54 -5.64
N THR A 134 -12.54 5.97 -5.83
CA THR A 134 -12.26 4.61 -5.36
C THR A 134 -12.28 4.55 -3.85
N LEU A 135 -11.76 5.58 -3.17
CA LEU A 135 -11.82 5.70 -1.73
C LEU A 135 -13.26 5.82 -1.24
N TRP A 136 -14.08 6.61 -1.94
CA TRP A 136 -15.50 6.74 -1.67
C TRP A 136 -16.27 5.42 -1.80
N ASP A 137 -15.99 4.61 -2.83
CA ASP A 137 -16.64 3.29 -3.02
C ASP A 137 -16.22 2.28 -1.94
N LEU A 138 -14.97 2.34 -1.49
CA LEU A 138 -14.42 1.41 -0.49
C LEU A 138 -14.75 1.79 0.96
N ALA A 139 -15.01 3.06 1.28
CA ALA A 139 -15.13 3.53 2.66
C ALA A 139 -16.18 2.77 3.48
N GLY A 140 -17.34 2.47 2.88
CA GLY A 140 -18.40 1.70 3.54
C GLY A 140 -17.97 0.27 3.86
N LEU A 141 -17.32 -0.40 2.91
CA LEU A 141 -16.85 -1.77 3.06
C LEU A 141 -15.71 -1.89 4.06
N VAL A 142 -14.84 -0.88 4.13
CA VAL A 142 -13.75 -0.80 5.12
C VAL A 142 -14.32 -0.58 6.51
N ALA A 143 -15.31 0.30 6.67
CA ALA A 143 -15.95 0.52 7.97
C ALA A 143 -16.60 -0.75 8.53
N GLU A 144 -17.18 -1.59 7.65
CA GLU A 144 -17.72 -2.91 8.01
C GLU A 144 -16.66 -3.92 8.50
N GLN A 145 -15.37 -3.65 8.29
CA GLN A 145 -14.28 -4.50 8.80
C GLN A 145 -13.80 -4.10 10.20
N GLU A 146 -14.45 -3.14 10.86
CA GLU A 146 -14.16 -2.71 12.24
C GLU A 146 -12.68 -2.33 12.50
N PRO A 147 -12.06 -1.49 11.64
CA PRO A 147 -10.69 -1.04 11.87
C PRO A 147 -10.58 -0.16 13.12
N ASP A 148 -9.45 -0.26 13.82
CA ASP A 148 -9.06 0.67 14.88
C ASP A 148 -8.52 1.99 14.33
N ALA A 149 -8.06 1.99 13.08
CA ALA A 149 -7.62 3.19 12.37
C ALA A 149 -7.69 3.04 10.85
N VAL A 150 -7.95 4.14 10.16
CA VAL A 150 -7.83 4.24 8.69
C VAL A 150 -6.79 5.28 8.32
N LEU A 151 -5.84 4.90 7.47
CA LEU A 151 -4.79 5.78 6.97
C LEU A 151 -5.08 6.11 5.51
N ILE A 152 -4.98 7.39 5.16
CA ILE A 152 -5.26 7.86 3.81
C ILE A 152 -4.06 8.63 3.25
N TYR A 153 -3.51 8.17 2.13
CA TYR A 153 -2.52 8.90 1.32
C TYR A 153 -2.95 8.88 -0.15
N ALA A 154 -3.71 9.90 -0.58
CA ALA A 154 -4.36 9.96 -1.89
C ALA A 154 -4.46 11.39 -2.45
N GLY A 155 -4.41 11.51 -3.78
CA GLY A 155 -4.72 12.75 -4.51
C GLY A 155 -3.80 13.06 -5.70
N HIS A 156 -2.67 12.34 -5.86
CA HIS A 156 -1.80 12.49 -7.05
C HIS A 156 -2.54 12.22 -8.38
N ASN A 157 -3.43 11.24 -8.39
CA ASN A 157 -4.16 10.84 -9.59
C ASN A 157 -5.54 11.48 -9.69
N GLU A 158 -5.79 12.59 -8.99
CA GLU A 158 -7.14 13.18 -8.97
C GLU A 158 -7.63 13.60 -10.37
N TYR A 159 -6.70 14.04 -11.21
CA TYR A 159 -6.99 14.49 -12.56
C TYR A 159 -7.04 13.35 -13.59
N TYR A 160 -6.03 12.49 -13.60
CA TYR A 160 -5.85 11.45 -14.64
C TYR A 160 -6.12 10.03 -14.17
N GLY A 161 -6.49 9.83 -12.90
CA GLY A 161 -6.91 8.52 -12.40
C GLY A 161 -8.24 8.08 -12.99
N ALA A 162 -8.68 6.87 -12.64
CA ALA A 162 -10.03 6.38 -12.93
C ALA A 162 -11.07 7.43 -12.50
N PHE A 163 -12.02 7.81 -13.36
CA PHE A 163 -13.01 8.86 -13.09
C PHE A 163 -12.43 10.27 -12.81
N GLY A 164 -11.15 10.52 -13.09
CA GLY A 164 -10.52 11.82 -12.85
C GLY A 164 -11.11 12.95 -13.69
N ALA A 165 -10.88 14.20 -13.28
CA ALA A 165 -11.48 15.36 -13.95
C ALA A 165 -10.96 15.61 -15.38
N GLY A 166 -9.75 15.13 -15.68
CA GLY A 166 -9.14 15.13 -17.01
C GLY A 166 -9.00 13.73 -17.61
N SER A 167 -9.68 12.73 -17.02
CA SER A 167 -9.60 11.33 -17.44
C SER A 167 -10.53 11.03 -18.61
N THR A 168 -10.06 10.22 -19.55
CA THR A 168 -10.88 9.66 -20.63
C THR A 168 -11.59 8.37 -20.22
N ILE A 169 -11.21 7.78 -19.08
CA ILE A 169 -11.85 6.57 -18.54
C ILE A 169 -13.25 6.94 -18.02
N TYR A 170 -14.29 6.29 -18.56
CA TYR A 170 -15.70 6.58 -18.25
C TYR A 170 -16.07 8.06 -18.43
N ALA A 171 -15.80 8.64 -19.61
CA ALA A 171 -15.97 10.05 -19.98
C ALA A 171 -17.39 10.63 -19.78
N LEU A 172 -17.81 10.79 -18.52
CA LEU A 172 -19.11 11.30 -18.07
C LEU A 172 -19.08 12.81 -17.76
N GLY A 173 -18.01 13.50 -18.17
CA GLY A 173 -17.74 14.89 -17.80
C GLY A 173 -17.44 15.06 -16.31
N ASN A 174 -17.44 16.31 -15.84
CA ASN A 174 -17.04 16.67 -14.47
C ASN A 174 -18.22 16.81 -13.50
N ARG A 175 -19.11 15.80 -13.48
CA ARG A 175 -20.28 15.75 -12.59
C ARG A 175 -20.15 14.63 -11.56
N PRO A 176 -19.82 14.93 -10.28
CA PRO A 176 -19.61 13.90 -9.26
C PRO A 176 -20.79 12.94 -9.05
N LEU A 177 -22.03 13.46 -9.14
CA LEU A 177 -23.24 12.64 -8.98
C LEU A 177 -23.34 11.54 -10.05
N LEU A 178 -22.98 11.81 -11.31
CA LEU A 178 -23.03 10.80 -12.38
C LEU A 178 -21.95 9.73 -12.19
N LYS A 179 -20.74 10.14 -11.81
CA LYS A 179 -19.63 9.21 -11.53
C LYS A 179 -19.97 8.28 -10.36
N ARG A 180 -20.53 8.82 -9.28
CA ARG A 180 -21.01 8.04 -8.11
C ARG A 180 -22.17 7.13 -8.47
N LEU A 181 -23.12 7.59 -9.30
CA LEU A 181 -24.19 6.74 -9.81
C LEU A 181 -23.64 5.56 -10.62
N LEU A 182 -22.66 5.80 -11.49
CA LEU A 182 -22.01 4.74 -12.27
C LEU A 182 -21.34 3.70 -11.36
N LEU A 183 -20.64 4.14 -10.31
CA LEU A 183 -20.04 3.24 -9.33
C LEU A 183 -21.09 2.42 -8.57
N ARG A 184 -22.22 3.02 -8.21
CA ARG A 184 -23.35 2.28 -7.61
C ARG A 184 -23.95 1.26 -8.58
N LEU A 185 -24.06 1.61 -9.87
CA LEU A 185 -24.53 0.67 -10.89
C LEU A 185 -23.54 -0.49 -11.07
N LYS A 186 -22.24 -0.28 -10.88
CA LYS A 186 -21.21 -1.33 -10.90
C LYS A 186 -21.35 -2.38 -9.79
N HIS A 187 -22.27 -2.22 -8.82
CA HIS A 187 -22.67 -3.29 -7.90
C HIS A 187 -23.77 -4.21 -8.46
N SER A 188 -24.39 -3.87 -9.60
CA SER A 188 -25.42 -4.67 -10.27
C SER A 188 -24.81 -5.68 -11.25
N VAL A 189 -25.30 -6.92 -11.21
CA VAL A 189 -24.95 -7.96 -12.18
C VAL A 189 -25.40 -7.55 -13.58
N LEU A 190 -26.62 -7.02 -13.71
CA LEU A 190 -27.14 -6.54 -15.00
C LEU A 190 -26.26 -5.46 -15.62
N TYR A 191 -25.78 -4.51 -14.80
CA TYR A 191 -24.87 -3.49 -15.30
C TYR A 191 -23.52 -4.08 -15.72
N LEU A 192 -22.94 -5.00 -14.95
CA LEU A 192 -21.67 -5.65 -15.30
C LEU A 192 -21.79 -6.44 -16.61
N LEU A 193 -22.91 -7.15 -16.83
CA LEU A 193 -23.17 -7.85 -18.08
C LEU A 193 -23.37 -6.89 -19.26
N LEU A 194 -24.04 -5.75 -19.03
CA LEU A 194 -24.18 -4.69 -20.03
C LEU A 194 -22.81 -4.08 -20.37
N GLU A 195 -21.97 -3.83 -19.37
CA GLU A 195 -20.62 -3.31 -19.56
C GLU A 195 -19.76 -4.27 -20.37
N ASP A 196 -19.80 -5.58 -20.07
CA ASP A 196 -19.11 -6.62 -20.85
C ASP A 196 -19.59 -6.64 -22.32
N LEU A 197 -20.89 -6.45 -22.56
CA LEU A 197 -21.45 -6.42 -23.92
C LEU A 197 -21.01 -5.18 -24.70
N LEU A 198 -20.87 -4.04 -24.02
CA LEU A 198 -20.53 -2.76 -24.64
C LEU A 198 -19.02 -2.52 -24.76
N THR A 199 -18.22 -3.22 -23.95
CA THR A 199 -16.76 -3.06 -23.94
C THR A 199 -16.15 -4.01 -24.96
N PRO A 200 -15.51 -3.52 -26.02
CA PRO A 200 -14.86 -4.39 -27.00
C PRO A 200 -13.75 -5.21 -26.33
N ASP A 201 -13.62 -6.47 -26.75
CA ASP A 201 -12.58 -7.37 -26.27
C ASP A 201 -11.21 -6.83 -26.75
N VAL A 202 -10.45 -6.22 -25.85
CA VAL A 202 -9.10 -5.71 -26.15
C VAL A 202 -8.11 -6.73 -25.59
N PRO A 203 -7.33 -7.43 -26.42
CA PRO A 203 -6.38 -8.44 -25.95
C PRO A 203 -5.38 -7.86 -24.95
N GLU A 204 -5.28 -8.51 -23.79
CA GLU A 204 -4.41 -8.13 -22.66
C GLU A 204 -2.93 -7.99 -23.08
N GLU A 205 -2.49 -8.77 -24.08
CA GLU A 205 -1.10 -8.86 -24.54
C GLU A 205 -0.63 -7.74 -25.48
N THR A 206 -1.51 -6.89 -26.02
CA THR A 206 -1.14 -6.01 -27.16
C THR A 206 -0.89 -4.55 -26.81
N THR A 207 -0.77 -4.22 -25.54
CA THR A 207 -0.84 -2.81 -25.13
C THR A 207 0.50 -2.23 -24.71
N ASP A 208 1.22 -1.86 -25.76
CA ASP A 208 2.49 -1.16 -25.84
C ASP A 208 2.62 0.17 -25.08
N ARG A 209 1.65 0.56 -24.21
CA ARG A 209 1.61 1.84 -23.49
C ARG A 209 1.29 1.64 -22.01
N THR A 210 1.97 2.37 -21.12
CA THR A 210 1.61 2.43 -19.69
C THR A 210 0.19 2.97 -19.53
N MET A 211 -0.55 2.54 -18.48
CA MET A 211 -1.91 3.03 -18.22
C MET A 211 -1.97 4.57 -18.20
N MET A 212 -0.96 5.21 -17.60
CA MET A 212 -0.85 6.66 -17.56
C MET A 212 -0.77 7.29 -18.97
N ALA A 213 -0.04 6.65 -19.89
CA ALA A 213 0.05 7.08 -21.29
C ALA A 213 -1.21 6.77 -22.12
N ARG A 214 -2.14 5.94 -21.61
CA ARG A 214 -3.47 5.73 -22.23
C ARG A 214 -4.49 6.79 -21.79
N VAL A 215 -4.40 7.24 -20.53
CA VAL A 215 -5.34 8.23 -19.98
C VAL A 215 -5.00 9.65 -20.41
N VAL A 216 -3.72 9.96 -20.58
CA VAL A 216 -3.30 11.27 -21.12
C VAL A 216 -3.43 11.27 -22.64
N ARG A 217 -4.57 11.76 -23.12
CA ARG A 217 -4.79 12.12 -24.52
C ARG A 217 -4.92 13.65 -24.59
N ASP A 218 -3.80 14.31 -24.88
CA ASP A 218 -3.65 15.66 -25.43
C ASP A 218 -4.16 16.92 -24.69
N ALA A 219 -4.74 16.82 -23.49
CA ALA A 219 -5.15 18.03 -22.74
C ALA A 219 -4.31 18.26 -21.48
N GLY A 220 -3.31 19.14 -21.60
CA GLY A 220 -2.70 19.78 -20.43
C GLY A 220 -3.77 20.51 -19.61
N ILE A 221 -3.71 20.39 -18.28
CA ILE A 221 -4.67 21.01 -17.37
C ILE A 221 -4.10 22.34 -16.90
N ALA A 222 -4.61 23.42 -17.51
CA ALA A 222 -4.20 24.78 -17.19
C ALA A 222 -4.46 25.10 -15.69
N PRO A 223 -3.51 25.74 -15.00
CA PRO A 223 -3.70 26.21 -13.63
C PRO A 223 -4.94 27.10 -13.50
N GLY A 224 -5.77 26.84 -12.49
CA GLY A 224 -6.99 27.62 -12.25
C GLY A 224 -8.11 27.47 -13.29
N GLY A 225 -7.94 26.63 -14.32
CA GLY A 225 -8.97 26.35 -15.32
C GLY A 225 -10.18 25.58 -14.76
N GLU A 226 -11.19 25.34 -15.60
CA GLU A 226 -12.40 24.60 -15.20
C GLU A 226 -12.09 23.17 -14.75
N VAL A 227 -11.32 22.42 -15.54
CA VAL A 227 -10.89 21.05 -15.22
C VAL A 227 -10.05 21.02 -13.94
N PHE A 228 -9.18 22.02 -13.75
CA PHE A 228 -8.38 22.17 -12.53
C PHE A 228 -9.28 22.28 -11.28
N ARG A 229 -10.23 23.23 -11.30
CA ARG A 229 -11.17 23.46 -10.21
C ARG A 229 -12.08 22.26 -9.97
N ALA A 230 -12.53 21.60 -11.04
CA ALA A 230 -13.34 20.39 -10.94
C ALA A 230 -12.59 19.24 -10.23
N GLY A 231 -11.29 19.06 -10.49
CA GLY A 231 -10.47 18.07 -9.80
C GLY A 231 -10.33 18.37 -8.30
N ILE A 232 -10.11 19.63 -7.92
CA ILE A 232 -10.06 20.01 -6.50
C ILE A 232 -11.42 19.79 -5.82
N ALA A 233 -12.50 20.27 -6.44
CA ALA A 233 -13.84 20.16 -5.88
C ALA A 233 -14.31 18.71 -5.73
N GLN A 234 -13.99 17.83 -6.70
CA GLN A 234 -14.34 16.42 -6.59
C GLN A 234 -13.55 15.72 -5.48
N PHE A 235 -12.25 16.04 -5.32
CA PHE A 235 -11.42 15.49 -4.25
C PHE A 235 -11.99 15.89 -2.90
N GLU A 236 -12.26 17.18 -2.70
CA GLU A 236 -12.85 17.69 -1.48
C GLU A 236 -14.20 17.01 -1.16
N ALA A 237 -15.13 16.95 -2.13
CA ALA A 237 -16.44 16.37 -1.92
C ALA A 237 -16.38 14.86 -1.61
N ASN A 238 -15.54 14.10 -2.31
CA ASN A 238 -15.38 12.67 -2.05
C ASN A 238 -14.68 12.41 -0.72
N MET A 239 -13.62 13.16 -0.40
CA MET A 239 -12.86 12.97 0.84
C MET A 239 -13.66 13.39 2.07
N ALA A 240 -14.48 14.45 1.98
CA ALA A 240 -15.40 14.84 3.05
C ALA A 240 -16.38 13.69 3.38
N ASP A 241 -16.99 13.08 2.36
CA ASP A 241 -17.91 11.94 2.55
C ASP A 241 -17.20 10.70 3.13
N VAL A 242 -15.98 10.42 2.68
CA VAL A 242 -15.16 9.31 3.19
C VAL A 242 -14.85 9.51 4.67
N ILE A 243 -14.41 10.70 5.06
CA ILE A 243 -14.11 11.05 6.44
C ILE A 243 -15.37 10.95 7.30
N GLU A 244 -16.49 11.48 6.81
CA GLU A 244 -17.76 11.45 7.54
C GLU A 244 -18.22 10.02 7.78
N ARG A 245 -18.09 9.13 6.78
CA ARG A 245 -18.43 7.71 6.92
C ARG A 245 -17.62 7.02 8.03
N PHE A 246 -16.33 7.29 8.14
CA PHE A 246 -15.50 6.74 9.21
C PHE A 246 -15.81 7.37 10.56
N ARG A 247 -16.08 8.68 10.59
CA ARG A 247 -16.47 9.41 11.80
C ARG A 247 -17.78 8.87 12.38
N GLU A 248 -18.80 8.63 11.54
CA GLU A 248 -20.08 8.02 11.92
C GLU A 248 -19.89 6.61 12.51
N ALA A 249 -18.90 5.86 12.01
CA ALA A 249 -18.52 4.55 12.52
C ALA A 249 -17.59 4.60 13.75
N GLY A 250 -17.21 5.78 14.23
CA GLY A 250 -16.29 5.95 15.36
C GLY A 250 -14.83 5.56 15.06
N ILE A 251 -14.45 5.49 13.79
CA ILE A 251 -13.12 5.07 13.33
C ILE A 251 -12.23 6.31 13.14
N PRO A 252 -11.09 6.43 13.84
CA PRO A 252 -10.17 7.53 13.65
C PRO A 252 -9.48 7.47 12.28
N VAL A 253 -9.35 8.63 11.64
CA VAL A 253 -8.73 8.79 10.32
C VAL A 253 -7.39 9.51 10.44
N TYR A 254 -6.34 8.96 9.85
CA TYR A 254 -5.03 9.57 9.73
C TYR A 254 -4.83 10.00 8.27
N LEU A 255 -4.88 11.30 8.01
CA LEU A 255 -4.90 11.87 6.66
C LEU A 255 -3.54 12.47 6.31
N GLY A 256 -2.82 11.83 5.39
CA GLY A 256 -1.49 12.22 4.95
C GLY A 256 -1.48 13.29 3.86
N THR A 257 -0.73 14.37 4.08
CA THR A 257 -0.40 15.35 3.02
C THR A 257 0.42 14.70 1.91
N LEU A 258 0.31 15.18 0.69
CA LEU A 258 1.06 14.66 -0.45
C LEU A 258 2.40 15.35 -0.64
N THR A 259 3.39 14.60 -1.14
CA THR A 259 4.72 15.10 -1.48
C THR A 259 5.17 14.60 -2.84
N SER A 260 6.15 15.25 -3.45
CA SER A 260 6.66 14.89 -4.77
C SER A 260 8.09 15.36 -4.95
N ASN A 261 8.80 14.78 -5.91
CA ASN A 261 10.11 15.25 -6.32
C ASN A 261 9.99 16.66 -6.95
N LEU A 262 10.55 17.66 -6.28
CA LEU A 262 10.60 19.04 -6.74
C LEU A 262 11.92 19.31 -7.48
N ARG A 263 13.03 18.92 -6.85
CA ARG A 263 14.38 19.29 -7.24
C ARG A 263 14.86 18.62 -8.54
N ASP A 264 14.57 17.34 -8.70
CA ASP A 264 15.13 16.51 -9.76
C ASP A 264 14.11 16.18 -10.86
N GLN A 265 12.87 16.66 -10.74
CA GLN A 265 11.81 16.46 -11.72
C GLN A 265 11.47 17.78 -12.44
N PRO A 266 11.96 17.97 -13.69
CA PRO A 266 11.52 19.09 -14.52
C PRO A 266 10.03 18.98 -14.87
N PRO A 267 9.40 20.10 -15.30
CA PRO A 267 8.02 20.08 -15.79
C PRO A 267 7.81 19.02 -16.87
N LEU A 268 6.79 18.18 -16.67
CA LEU A 268 6.41 17.11 -17.58
C LEU A 268 5.70 17.67 -18.83
N GLY A 269 4.99 18.79 -18.71
CA GLY A 269 4.41 19.52 -19.83
C GLY A 269 5.41 20.45 -20.56
N GLU A 270 4.98 21.01 -21.69
CA GLU A 270 5.79 21.94 -22.51
C GLU A 270 5.53 23.42 -22.21
N ASP A 271 5.05 23.74 -21.01
CA ASP A 271 4.78 25.13 -20.61
C ASP A 271 6.09 25.90 -20.34
N ALA A 272 6.28 27.02 -21.05
CA ALA A 272 7.48 27.83 -20.97
C ALA A 272 7.65 28.51 -19.59
N ALA A 273 6.55 28.89 -18.93
CA ALA A 273 6.62 29.53 -17.62
C ALA A 273 6.99 28.52 -16.53
N ALA A 274 6.45 27.30 -16.61
CA ALA A 274 6.84 26.18 -15.75
C ALA A 274 8.34 25.87 -15.91
N GLN A 275 8.83 25.81 -17.15
CA GLN A 275 10.23 25.55 -17.43
C GLN A 275 11.15 26.68 -16.92
N ALA A 276 10.76 27.94 -17.14
CA ALA A 276 11.51 29.10 -16.64
C ALA A 276 11.59 29.12 -15.11
N ALA A 277 10.50 28.77 -14.41
CA ALA A 277 10.49 28.65 -12.95
C ALA A 277 11.41 27.51 -12.47
N TYR A 278 11.44 26.37 -13.18
CA TYR A 278 12.36 25.28 -12.84
C TYR A 278 13.83 25.69 -13.02
N GLU A 279 14.14 26.41 -14.09
CA GLU A 279 15.50 26.93 -14.35
C GLU A 279 15.91 28.02 -13.35
N GLU A 280 14.97 28.86 -12.92
CA GLU A 280 15.14 29.77 -11.79
C GLU A 280 15.53 29.00 -10.52
N GLY A 281 14.80 27.94 -10.18
CA GLY A 281 15.11 27.09 -9.02
C GLY A 281 16.50 26.48 -9.08
N ARG A 282 16.93 26.01 -10.26
CA ARG A 282 18.30 25.51 -10.48
C ARG A 282 19.36 26.59 -10.28
N ARG A 283 19.11 27.83 -10.69
CA ARG A 283 20.04 28.96 -10.50
C ARG A 283 20.20 29.30 -9.02
N TRP A 284 19.11 29.40 -8.27
CA TRP A 284 19.16 29.61 -6.82
C TRP A 284 19.87 28.48 -6.09
N LEU A 285 19.65 27.23 -6.50
CA LEU A 285 20.33 26.07 -5.94
C LEU A 285 21.85 26.12 -6.14
N VAL A 286 22.32 26.55 -7.32
CA VAL A 286 23.76 26.73 -7.59
C VAL A 286 24.37 27.82 -6.70
N GLN A 287 23.58 28.84 -6.34
CA GLN A 287 24.00 29.92 -5.43
C GLN A 287 23.91 29.53 -3.95
N GLY A 288 23.39 28.34 -3.62
CA GLY A 288 23.21 27.87 -2.25
C GLY A 288 21.95 28.40 -1.55
N ASP A 289 21.11 29.19 -2.23
CA ASP A 289 19.84 29.66 -1.68
C ASP A 289 18.75 28.61 -1.88
N THR A 290 18.65 27.67 -0.93
CA THR A 290 17.70 26.57 -1.03
C THR A 290 16.25 26.99 -0.80
N LEU A 291 16.00 28.12 -0.12
CA LEU A 291 14.66 28.65 0.09
C LEU A 291 14.06 29.16 -1.22
N ARG A 292 14.77 30.06 -1.91
CA ARG A 292 14.33 30.57 -3.21
C ARG A 292 14.32 29.48 -4.28
N ALA A 293 15.26 28.53 -4.21
CA ALA A 293 15.23 27.37 -5.09
C ALA A 293 13.92 26.59 -4.94
N ARG A 294 13.48 26.35 -3.70
CA ARG A 294 12.24 25.63 -3.41
C ARG A 294 11.02 26.37 -3.92
N GLU A 295 10.89 27.66 -3.61
CA GLU A 295 9.76 28.48 -4.08
C GLU A 295 9.62 28.44 -5.61
N ALA A 296 10.75 28.50 -6.32
CA ALA A 296 10.77 28.41 -7.78
C ALA A 296 10.42 27.00 -8.30
N PHE A 297 10.89 25.93 -7.65
CA PHE A 297 10.49 24.55 -8.01
C PHE A 297 9.02 24.26 -7.71
N GLU A 298 8.47 24.76 -6.60
CA GLU A 298 7.05 24.66 -6.28
C GLU A 298 6.22 25.41 -7.34
N ARG A 299 6.63 26.62 -7.72
CA ARG A 299 6.00 27.37 -8.82
C ARG A 299 6.06 26.60 -10.14
N ALA A 300 7.17 25.95 -10.46
CA ALA A 300 7.30 25.11 -11.64
C ALA A 300 6.30 23.94 -11.62
N ARG A 301 6.12 23.27 -10.48
CA ARG A 301 5.10 22.23 -10.29
C ARG A 301 3.68 22.79 -10.47
N GLU A 302 3.38 23.97 -9.93
CA GLU A 302 2.05 24.57 -10.02
C GLU A 302 1.67 24.99 -11.44
N LEU A 303 2.67 25.42 -12.23
CA LEU A 303 2.51 25.81 -13.63
C LEU A 303 2.50 24.62 -14.59
N ASP A 304 3.05 23.47 -14.19
CA ASP A 304 3.11 22.26 -15.02
C ASP A 304 1.70 21.80 -15.45
N PRO A 305 1.39 21.80 -16.76
CA PRO A 305 0.07 21.42 -17.23
C PRO A 305 -0.15 19.90 -17.15
N ILE A 306 0.90 19.09 -16.96
CA ILE A 306 0.79 17.65 -16.72
C ILE A 306 0.77 17.40 -15.21
N ARG A 307 -0.44 17.36 -14.67
CA ARG A 307 -0.76 17.19 -13.22
C ARG A 307 -0.60 15.76 -12.70
N PHE A 308 0.52 15.09 -12.99
CA PHE A 308 0.86 13.81 -12.34
C PHE A 308 1.34 14.03 -10.91
N ARG A 309 2.01 15.15 -10.64
CA ARG A 309 2.25 15.65 -9.29
C ARG A 309 1.01 16.44 -8.85
N ALA A 310 0.53 16.19 -7.63
CA ALA A 310 -0.64 16.89 -7.10
C ALA A 310 -0.32 18.39 -6.93
N PRO A 311 -1.27 19.29 -7.26
CA PRO A 311 -1.13 20.71 -6.90
C PRO A 311 -1.14 20.91 -5.39
N GLY A 312 -0.54 22.02 -4.94
CA GLY A 312 -0.59 22.44 -3.54
C GLY A 312 -2.00 22.57 -2.99
N ALA A 313 -2.97 22.93 -3.83
CA ALA A 313 -4.39 23.01 -3.49
C ALA A 313 -4.97 21.69 -2.93
N ILE A 314 -4.44 20.52 -3.33
CA ILE A 314 -4.85 19.24 -2.72
C ILE A 314 -4.39 19.14 -1.26
N ASN A 315 -3.18 19.60 -0.94
CA ASN A 315 -2.72 19.65 0.46
C ASN A 315 -3.48 20.68 1.29
N GLU A 316 -3.90 21.80 0.69
CA GLU A 316 -4.78 22.78 1.35
C GLU A 316 -6.13 22.14 1.73
N VAL A 317 -6.73 21.36 0.83
CA VAL A 317 -7.96 20.58 1.12
C VAL A 317 -7.70 19.56 2.22
N ILE A 318 -6.61 18.79 2.15
CA ILE A 318 -6.24 17.79 3.18
C ILE A 318 -6.14 18.45 4.56
N ARG A 319 -5.43 19.58 4.67
CA ARG A 319 -5.25 20.30 5.93
C ARG A 319 -6.57 20.86 6.46
N ARG A 320 -7.45 21.36 5.59
CA ARG A 320 -8.80 21.81 5.97
C ARG A 320 -9.67 20.66 6.48
N LEU A 321 -9.68 19.52 5.79
CA LEU A 321 -10.45 18.34 6.19
C LEU A 321 -9.93 17.72 7.49
N ALA A 322 -8.62 17.78 7.73
CA ALA A 322 -8.02 17.29 8.98
C ALA A 322 -8.35 18.15 10.22
N ALA A 323 -8.99 19.30 10.06
CA ALA A 323 -9.53 20.06 11.19
C ALA A 323 -10.83 19.45 11.75
N ALA A 324 -11.41 18.45 11.07
CA ALA A 324 -12.60 17.76 11.55
C ALA A 324 -12.29 16.85 12.75
N PRO A 325 -13.22 16.72 13.73
CA PRO A 325 -13.06 15.79 14.85
C PRO A 325 -12.85 14.35 14.38
N GLY A 326 -11.95 13.62 15.05
CA GLY A 326 -11.62 12.23 14.69
C GLY A 326 -10.68 12.09 13.50
N VAL A 327 -10.19 13.21 12.94
CA VAL A 327 -9.16 13.21 11.89
C VAL A 327 -7.85 13.76 12.44
N THR A 328 -6.76 13.05 12.19
CA THR A 328 -5.40 13.47 12.52
C THR A 328 -4.64 13.75 11.24
N LEU A 329 -4.11 14.96 11.10
CA LEU A 329 -3.24 15.33 10.00
C LEU A 329 -1.87 14.63 10.14
N VAL A 330 -1.41 13.97 9.09
CA VAL A 330 -0.05 13.41 9.01
C VAL A 330 0.77 14.25 8.03
N PRO A 331 1.72 15.09 8.50
CA PRO A 331 2.44 16.06 7.68
C PRO A 331 3.62 15.42 6.91
N VAL A 332 3.32 14.46 6.05
CA VAL A 332 4.31 13.72 5.25
C VAL A 332 5.16 14.65 4.39
N ASP A 333 4.59 15.73 3.84
CA ASP A 333 5.33 16.72 3.04
C ASP A 333 6.43 17.41 3.86
N GLU A 334 6.10 17.83 5.07
CA GLU A 334 7.04 18.46 6.00
C GLU A 334 8.13 17.48 6.48
N VAL A 335 7.76 16.21 6.71
CA VAL A 335 8.71 15.15 7.06
C VAL A 335 9.70 14.91 5.92
N PHE A 336 9.22 14.80 4.67
CA PHE A 336 10.08 14.63 3.51
C PHE A 336 11.02 15.81 3.31
N ARG A 337 10.50 17.03 3.44
CA ARG A 337 11.29 18.25 3.38
C ARG A 337 12.42 18.25 4.40
N ARG A 338 12.11 17.96 5.67
CA ARG A 338 13.10 17.95 6.77
C ARG A 338 14.24 16.96 6.53
N HIS A 339 13.94 15.83 5.89
CA HIS A 339 14.93 14.78 5.61
C HIS A 339 15.59 14.90 4.22
N SER A 340 15.20 15.90 3.43
CA SER A 340 15.79 16.15 2.13
C SER A 340 17.02 17.06 2.25
N PRO A 341 18.13 16.76 1.54
CA PRO A 341 19.32 17.61 1.56
C PRO A 341 19.00 19.05 1.16
N GLY A 342 19.28 20.00 2.06
CA GLY A 342 18.98 21.42 1.87
C GLY A 342 17.50 21.79 1.94
N GLY A 343 16.63 20.90 2.43
CA GLY A 343 15.18 21.11 2.46
C GLY A 343 14.51 21.00 1.10
N LEU A 344 15.14 20.31 0.14
CA LEU A 344 14.69 20.20 -1.25
C LEU A 344 14.39 18.75 -1.64
N GLU A 345 13.10 18.43 -1.70
CA GLU A 345 12.56 17.12 -2.04
C GLU A 345 13.04 16.67 -3.42
N GLY A 346 13.70 15.51 -3.48
CA GLY A 346 14.34 15.02 -4.69
C GLY A 346 14.72 13.55 -4.62
N LYS A 347 15.63 13.11 -5.48
CA LYS A 347 16.05 11.70 -5.65
C LYS A 347 16.60 11.02 -4.39
N ALA A 348 16.90 11.80 -3.35
CA ALA A 348 17.25 11.26 -2.04
C ALA A 348 16.10 10.46 -1.42
N LEU A 349 14.85 10.80 -1.72
CA LEU A 349 13.63 10.19 -1.17
C LEU A 349 12.64 9.69 -2.24
N PHE A 350 12.90 9.92 -3.53
CA PHE A 350 12.03 9.52 -4.64
C PHE A 350 12.80 8.77 -5.74
N ASP A 351 12.16 7.78 -6.36
CA ASP A 351 12.69 7.08 -7.54
C ASP A 351 12.32 7.79 -8.87
N ASP A 352 11.23 8.56 -8.85
CA ASP A 352 10.74 9.32 -9.99
C ASP A 352 10.16 10.69 -9.59
N HIS A 353 9.17 11.17 -10.32
CA HIS A 353 8.43 12.41 -10.05
C HIS A 353 7.67 12.46 -8.71
N LEU A 354 7.21 11.33 -8.16
CA LEU A 354 6.39 11.32 -6.93
C LEU A 354 6.45 10.02 -6.12
N HIS A 355 6.96 8.93 -6.68
CA HIS A 355 7.00 7.64 -5.97
C HIS A 355 8.21 7.60 -5.03
N PRO A 356 7.98 7.42 -3.72
CA PRO A 356 9.06 7.32 -2.75
C PRO A 356 9.99 6.15 -3.09
N ASN A 357 11.28 6.34 -2.82
CA ASN A 357 12.22 5.21 -2.75
C ASN A 357 12.07 4.48 -1.40
N ALA A 358 12.82 3.40 -1.19
CA ALA A 358 12.77 2.63 0.06
C ALA A 358 12.87 3.51 1.33
N ARG A 359 13.82 4.46 1.37
CA ARG A 359 13.97 5.41 2.50
C ARG A 359 12.76 6.33 2.64
N GLY A 360 12.21 6.82 1.53
CA GLY A 360 11.00 7.63 1.53
C GLY A 360 9.81 6.87 2.12
N TYR A 361 9.66 5.58 1.79
CA TYR A 361 8.62 4.73 2.38
C TYR A 361 8.78 4.51 3.88
N ASP A 362 10.03 4.37 4.37
CA ASP A 362 10.28 4.26 5.81
C ASP A 362 9.90 5.57 6.54
N LEU A 363 10.19 6.73 5.94
CA LEU A 363 9.79 8.04 6.50
C LEU A 363 8.28 8.24 6.49
N MET A 364 7.57 7.75 5.46
CA MET A 364 6.10 7.76 5.46
C MET A 364 5.57 6.92 6.62
N ALA A 365 6.09 5.71 6.80
CA ALA A 365 5.67 4.81 7.86
C ALA A 365 5.94 5.42 9.24
N GLU A 366 7.10 6.05 9.43
CA GLU A 366 7.43 6.79 10.65
C GLU A 366 6.45 7.94 10.89
N ALA A 367 6.15 8.75 9.88
CA ALA A 367 5.21 9.87 10.03
C ALA A 367 3.82 9.41 10.47
N PHE A 368 3.29 8.34 9.85
CA PHE A 368 2.00 7.77 10.24
C PHE A 368 2.08 7.13 11.64
N PHE A 369 3.16 6.42 11.95
CA PHE A 369 3.36 5.79 13.25
C PHE A 369 3.42 6.82 14.38
N GLU A 370 4.18 7.90 14.23
CA GLU A 370 4.26 8.98 15.22
C GLU A 370 2.92 9.68 15.42
N ALA A 371 2.13 9.85 14.36
CA ALA A 371 0.78 10.40 14.49
C ALA A 371 -0.15 9.46 15.27
N MET A 372 0.00 8.14 15.10
CA MET A 372 -0.80 7.13 15.80
C MET A 372 -0.35 6.88 17.24
N ARG A 373 0.95 7.05 17.52
CA ARG A 373 1.60 6.69 18.80
C ARG A 373 0.80 7.12 20.04
N PRO A 374 0.24 8.34 20.14
CA PRO A 374 -0.52 8.76 21.33
C PRO A 374 -1.78 7.93 21.62
N ALA A 375 -2.33 7.25 20.61
CA ALA A 375 -3.53 6.42 20.73
C ALA A 375 -3.21 4.93 20.95
N LEU A 376 -1.94 4.53 20.91
CA LEU A 376 -1.53 3.12 21.06
C LEU A 376 -1.34 2.75 22.53
N VAL A 377 -1.83 1.57 22.91
CA VAL A 377 -1.38 0.89 24.13
C VAL A 377 -0.14 0.07 23.76
N ALA A 378 1.04 0.61 24.02
CA ALA A 378 2.30 0.09 23.52
C ALA A 378 3.43 0.23 24.54
N ALA A 379 4.54 -0.50 24.34
CA ALA A 379 5.74 -0.37 25.14
C ALA A 379 6.39 1.02 24.97
N GLU A 380 6.96 1.56 26.06
CA GLU A 380 7.66 2.86 26.03
C GLU A 380 8.91 2.84 25.14
N GLU A 381 9.61 1.71 25.07
CA GLU A 381 10.77 1.51 24.20
C GLU A 381 10.36 0.89 22.86
N GLU A 382 10.71 1.56 21.76
CA GLU A 382 10.61 1.00 20.42
C GLU A 382 11.86 0.17 20.10
N ALA A 383 11.66 -1.10 19.75
CA ALA A 383 12.75 -1.91 19.22
C ALA A 383 13.13 -1.43 17.82
N ASP A 384 14.43 -1.35 17.53
CA ASP A 384 14.97 -0.83 16.25
C ASP A 384 14.31 -1.52 15.03
N VAL A 385 13.58 -0.74 14.24
CA VAL A 385 12.96 -1.13 12.97
C VAL A 385 13.76 -0.49 11.84
N ARG A 386 14.93 -1.07 11.54
CA ARG A 386 15.78 -0.56 10.47
C ARG A 386 15.14 -0.77 9.09
N PRO A 387 15.30 0.19 8.18
CA PRO A 387 15.05 0.02 6.75
C PRO A 387 15.66 -1.28 6.22
N LEU A 388 14.85 -2.10 5.57
CA LEU A 388 15.34 -3.26 4.81
C LEU A 388 15.58 -2.84 3.36
N ALA A 389 16.83 -2.91 2.92
CA ALA A 389 17.13 -2.71 1.51
C ALA A 389 16.40 -3.76 0.65
N PRO A 390 15.92 -3.39 -0.55
CA PRO A 390 15.36 -4.33 -1.49
C PRO A 390 16.32 -5.48 -1.78
N ASP A 391 15.81 -6.70 -1.86
CA ASP A 391 16.58 -7.84 -2.33
C ASP A 391 16.94 -7.69 -3.83
N PRO A 392 17.94 -8.44 -4.35
CA PRO A 392 18.38 -8.30 -5.73
C PRO A 392 17.28 -8.49 -6.78
N TYR A 393 16.31 -9.37 -6.54
CA TYR A 393 15.19 -9.58 -7.47
C TYR A 393 14.26 -8.36 -7.47
N GLU A 394 13.90 -7.86 -6.28
CA GLU A 394 13.08 -6.65 -6.16
C GLU A 394 13.75 -5.46 -6.84
N GLN A 395 15.04 -5.22 -6.57
CA GLN A 395 15.77 -4.09 -7.17
C GLN A 395 15.79 -4.19 -8.71
N ALA A 396 16.01 -5.40 -9.25
CA ALA A 396 16.01 -5.60 -10.69
C ALA A 396 14.63 -5.32 -11.32
N LEU A 397 13.54 -5.66 -10.62
CA LEU A 397 12.17 -5.39 -11.04
C LEU A 397 11.85 -3.89 -11.00
N VAL A 398 12.18 -3.21 -9.91
CA VAL A 398 12.03 -1.76 -9.73
C VAL A 398 12.71 -1.00 -10.87
N ASP A 399 13.96 -1.35 -11.17
CA ASP A 399 14.73 -0.72 -12.25
C ASP A 399 14.02 -0.87 -13.62
N LEU A 400 13.43 -2.04 -13.90
CA LEU A 400 12.71 -2.28 -15.14
C LEU A 400 11.37 -1.53 -15.17
N GLN A 401 10.64 -1.47 -14.07
CA GLN A 401 9.39 -0.72 -13.97
C GLN A 401 9.61 0.78 -14.12
N LEU A 402 10.64 1.34 -13.48
CA LEU A 402 11.04 2.74 -13.64
C LEU A 402 11.52 3.03 -15.07
N ALA A 403 12.26 2.11 -15.69
CA ALA A 403 12.65 2.24 -17.09
C ALA A 403 11.44 2.27 -18.02
N ARG A 404 10.44 1.42 -17.77
CA ARG A 404 9.19 1.40 -18.54
C ARG A 404 8.39 2.69 -18.35
N LEU A 405 8.31 3.19 -17.12
CA LEU A 405 7.57 4.39 -16.78
C LEU A 405 8.18 5.65 -17.42
N LYS A 406 9.51 5.78 -17.31
CA LYS A 406 10.24 7.00 -17.70
C LYS A 406 10.71 7.00 -19.15
N GLY A 407 10.67 5.86 -19.84
CA GLY A 407 11.23 5.69 -21.19
C GLY A 407 10.42 6.30 -22.34
N GLY A 408 9.32 6.99 -22.05
CA GLY A 408 8.44 7.60 -23.06
C GLY A 408 7.71 8.83 -22.53
N TYR A 409 6.77 9.34 -23.32
CA TYR A 409 5.96 10.51 -22.94
C TYR A 409 5.19 10.28 -21.62
N PRO A 410 5.13 11.27 -20.69
CA PRO A 410 5.64 12.64 -20.80
C PRO A 410 7.08 12.86 -20.28
N PHE A 411 7.78 11.79 -19.87
CA PHE A 411 9.14 11.89 -19.33
C PHE A 411 10.18 12.10 -20.43
N GLU A 412 10.01 11.45 -21.58
CA GLU A 412 10.81 11.65 -22.79
C GLU A 412 9.92 12.19 -23.93
N LYS A 413 9.81 13.52 -24.02
CA LYS A 413 8.88 14.23 -24.92
C LYS A 413 9.12 13.99 -26.42
N ARG A 414 10.37 13.71 -26.81
CA ARG A 414 10.79 13.55 -28.21
C ARG A 414 10.90 12.09 -28.66
N VAL A 415 10.43 11.15 -27.85
CA VAL A 415 10.50 9.72 -28.14
C VAL A 415 9.10 9.22 -28.45
N THR A 416 8.93 8.62 -29.63
CA THR A 416 7.64 8.03 -30.01
C THR A 416 7.36 6.78 -29.18
N PRO A 417 6.09 6.38 -29.00
CA PRO A 417 5.76 5.13 -28.31
C PRO A 417 6.50 3.91 -28.89
N GLU A 418 6.62 3.81 -30.21
CA GLU A 418 7.30 2.71 -30.89
C GLU A 418 8.80 2.69 -30.57
N GLU A 419 9.44 3.87 -30.54
CA GLU A 419 10.85 3.96 -30.16
C GLU A 419 11.06 3.62 -28.68
N ALA A 420 10.20 4.11 -27.79
CA ALA A 420 10.23 3.77 -26.37
C ALA A 420 10.10 2.25 -26.15
N ASN A 421 9.18 1.60 -26.88
CA ASN A 421 8.97 0.15 -26.82
C ASN A 421 10.16 -0.64 -27.33
N ARG A 422 10.77 -0.21 -28.45
CA ARG A 422 12.00 -0.82 -28.96
C ARG A 422 13.13 -0.74 -27.94
N ARG A 423 13.40 0.45 -27.39
CA ARG A 423 14.45 0.66 -26.35
C ARG A 423 14.20 -0.19 -25.10
N PHE A 424 12.94 -0.29 -24.68
CA PHE A 424 12.57 -1.13 -23.54
C PHE A 424 12.79 -2.62 -23.83
N THR A 425 12.45 -3.07 -25.04
CA THR A 425 12.65 -4.45 -25.48
C THR A 425 14.13 -4.83 -25.52
N GLU A 426 14.98 -3.95 -26.06
CA GLU A 426 16.44 -4.11 -26.05
C GLU A 426 16.98 -4.20 -24.61
N ARG A 427 16.48 -3.36 -23.70
CA ARG A 427 16.84 -3.41 -22.27
C ARG A 427 16.44 -4.75 -21.63
N LEU A 428 15.25 -5.27 -21.91
CA LEU A 428 14.81 -6.58 -21.41
C LEU A 428 15.74 -7.71 -21.90
N GLN A 429 16.15 -7.69 -23.18
CA GLN A 429 17.08 -8.69 -23.73
C GLN A 429 18.44 -8.65 -23.03
N HIS A 430 18.98 -7.46 -22.77
CA HIS A 430 20.23 -7.29 -22.04
C HIS A 430 20.11 -7.79 -20.59
N ARG A 431 19.08 -7.33 -19.87
CA ARG A 431 18.85 -7.68 -18.46
C ARG A 431 18.64 -9.17 -18.28
N ARG A 432 17.94 -9.85 -19.20
CA ARG A 432 17.73 -11.30 -19.16
C ARG A 432 19.04 -12.11 -19.06
N ARG A 433 20.16 -11.57 -19.55
CA ARG A 433 21.47 -12.24 -19.56
C ARG A 433 22.41 -11.76 -18.44
N ALA A 434 22.01 -10.76 -17.65
CA ALA A 434 22.88 -10.12 -16.66
C ALA A 434 23.05 -10.93 -15.37
N GLY A 435 22.02 -11.66 -14.95
CA GLY A 435 22.04 -12.45 -13.71
C GLY A 435 20.71 -13.14 -13.44
N TYR A 436 20.67 -13.97 -12.39
CA TYR A 436 19.44 -14.70 -12.03
C TYR A 436 18.32 -13.73 -11.62
N ALA A 437 18.64 -12.70 -10.83
CA ALA A 437 17.69 -11.69 -10.37
C ALA A 437 17.10 -10.91 -11.55
N ASP A 438 17.94 -10.40 -12.44
CA ASP A 438 17.50 -9.73 -13.66
C ASP A 438 16.67 -10.64 -14.58
N SER A 439 17.08 -11.90 -14.75
CA SER A 439 16.32 -12.85 -15.55
C SER A 439 14.94 -13.11 -14.97
N LEU A 440 14.82 -13.25 -13.65
CA LEU A 440 13.54 -13.42 -12.96
C LEU A 440 12.67 -12.17 -13.11
N ALA A 441 13.23 -10.97 -12.92
CA ALA A 441 12.51 -9.71 -13.10
C ALA A 441 11.98 -9.55 -14.54
N VAL A 442 12.79 -9.92 -15.55
CA VAL A 442 12.34 -9.94 -16.96
C VAL A 442 11.20 -10.93 -17.17
N LEU A 443 11.28 -12.14 -16.60
CA LEU A 443 10.21 -13.13 -16.70
C LEU A 443 8.91 -12.64 -16.04
N THR A 444 9.00 -11.97 -14.89
CA THR A 444 7.84 -11.39 -14.20
C THR A 444 7.15 -10.34 -15.06
N ILE A 445 7.90 -9.44 -15.71
CA ILE A 445 7.32 -8.39 -16.56
C ILE A 445 6.77 -8.94 -17.89
N THR A 446 7.47 -9.89 -18.52
CA THR A 446 7.21 -10.26 -19.93
C THR A 446 6.35 -11.50 -20.12
N ARG A 447 6.27 -12.39 -19.12
CA ARG A 447 5.59 -13.68 -19.25
C ARG A 447 4.53 -13.92 -18.18
N GLY A 448 4.18 -12.88 -17.42
CA GLY A 448 3.29 -13.03 -16.27
C GLY A 448 3.81 -14.04 -15.25
N TYR A 449 5.14 -14.24 -15.17
CA TYR A 449 5.73 -15.16 -14.19
C TYR A 449 5.47 -14.62 -12.79
N PRO A 450 4.62 -15.26 -11.97
CA PRO A 450 4.08 -14.56 -10.82
C PRO A 450 5.17 -14.33 -9.75
N PRO A 451 5.09 -13.21 -9.00
CA PRO A 451 6.13 -12.85 -8.03
C PRO A 451 6.46 -13.94 -6.99
N PRO A 452 5.50 -14.70 -6.42
CA PRO A 452 5.81 -15.78 -5.48
C PRO A 452 6.75 -16.86 -6.05
N GLU A 453 6.59 -17.22 -7.31
CA GLU A 453 7.41 -18.22 -8.00
C GLU A 453 8.82 -17.69 -8.30
N ALA A 454 8.92 -16.41 -8.65
CA ALA A 454 10.20 -15.72 -8.80
C ALA A 454 10.97 -15.66 -7.48
N LEU A 455 10.30 -15.27 -6.40
CA LEU A 455 10.87 -15.24 -5.06
C LEU A 455 11.27 -16.64 -4.58
N LEU A 456 10.47 -17.67 -4.84
CA LEU A 456 10.83 -19.06 -4.51
C LEU A 456 12.11 -19.49 -5.24
N THR A 457 12.23 -19.16 -6.54
CA THR A 457 13.42 -19.47 -7.33
C THR A 457 14.64 -18.71 -6.83
N ALA A 458 14.49 -17.43 -6.50
CA ALA A 458 15.55 -16.61 -5.91
C ALA A 458 15.99 -17.16 -4.54
N PHE A 459 15.04 -17.59 -3.70
CA PHE A 459 15.30 -18.19 -2.39
C PHE A 459 16.11 -19.48 -2.51
N GLN A 460 15.66 -20.40 -3.37
CA GLN A 460 16.37 -21.66 -3.63
C GLN A 460 17.78 -21.43 -4.20
N THR A 461 17.92 -20.46 -5.10
CA THR A 461 19.23 -20.08 -5.69
C THR A 461 20.19 -19.54 -4.62
N ALA A 462 19.72 -18.63 -3.76
CA ALA A 462 20.52 -18.08 -2.67
C ALA A 462 20.96 -19.19 -1.69
N ARG A 463 20.04 -20.09 -1.33
CA ARG A 463 20.37 -21.25 -0.48
C ARG A 463 21.39 -22.19 -1.11
N ALA A 464 21.25 -22.52 -2.40
CA ALA A 464 22.20 -23.36 -3.11
C ALA A 464 23.61 -22.75 -3.14
N ARG A 465 23.70 -21.42 -3.19
CA ARG A 465 24.96 -20.65 -3.11
C ARG A 465 25.47 -20.44 -1.68
N ARG A 466 24.74 -20.92 -0.66
CA ARG A 466 25.00 -20.66 0.77
C ARG A 466 25.02 -19.16 1.12
N ASP A 467 24.35 -18.33 0.33
CA ASP A 467 24.15 -16.91 0.63
C ASP A 467 22.95 -16.77 1.58
N THR A 468 23.24 -16.86 2.88
CA THR A 468 22.21 -16.84 3.92
C THR A 468 21.55 -15.46 4.07
N LEU A 469 22.23 -14.37 3.71
CA LEU A 469 21.66 -13.03 3.81
C LEU A 469 20.61 -12.81 2.72
N THR A 470 20.98 -13.09 1.47
CA THR A 470 20.04 -12.98 0.35
C THR A 470 18.88 -13.97 0.51
N ALA A 471 19.15 -15.20 0.96
CA ALA A 471 18.08 -16.17 1.22
C ALA A 471 17.09 -15.63 2.26
N LEU A 472 17.59 -14.99 3.31
CA LEU A 472 16.76 -14.44 4.36
C LEU A 472 15.96 -13.20 3.88
N HIS A 473 16.55 -12.30 3.08
CA HIS A 473 15.83 -11.16 2.49
C HIS A 473 14.73 -11.62 1.53
N VAL A 474 15.02 -12.59 0.66
CA VAL A 474 14.04 -13.12 -0.29
C VAL A 474 12.93 -13.91 0.43
N ALA A 475 13.25 -14.62 1.51
CA ALA A 475 12.27 -15.30 2.34
C ALA A 475 11.22 -14.32 2.90
N TYR A 476 11.60 -13.08 3.18
CA TYR A 476 10.66 -12.04 3.60
C TYR A 476 9.62 -11.73 2.51
N GLY A 477 10.05 -11.41 1.29
CA GLY A 477 9.10 -11.18 0.18
C GLY A 477 8.21 -12.40 -0.05
N LEU A 478 8.78 -13.61 0.01
CA LEU A 478 8.03 -14.85 -0.18
C LEU A 478 7.00 -15.09 0.95
N LEU A 479 7.34 -14.78 2.20
CA LEU A 479 6.43 -14.86 3.35
C LEU A 479 5.30 -13.85 3.28
N ALA A 480 5.50 -12.70 2.65
CA ALA A 480 4.42 -11.74 2.42
C ALA A 480 3.33 -12.33 1.50
N TRP A 481 3.73 -13.13 0.50
CA TRP A 481 2.81 -13.85 -0.39
C TRP A 481 2.30 -15.18 0.18
N GLN A 482 3.08 -15.82 1.06
CA GLN A 482 2.74 -17.11 1.69
C GLN A 482 2.69 -17.00 3.23
N PRO A 483 1.83 -16.12 3.78
CA PRO A 483 1.82 -15.82 5.21
C PRO A 483 1.44 -17.01 6.10
N PHE A 484 0.87 -18.08 5.54
CA PHE A 484 0.47 -19.28 6.28
C PHE A 484 1.46 -20.45 6.11
N ASN A 485 2.54 -20.29 5.35
CA ASN A 485 3.52 -21.35 5.11
C ASN A 485 4.45 -21.53 6.32
N ARG A 486 4.07 -22.42 7.24
CA ARG A 486 4.86 -22.71 8.47
C ARG A 486 6.29 -23.15 8.16
N ALA A 487 6.48 -24.05 7.19
CA ALA A 487 7.80 -24.56 6.85
C ALA A 487 8.75 -23.47 6.33
N LEU A 488 8.23 -22.49 5.58
CA LEU A 488 9.00 -21.32 5.14
C LEU A 488 9.34 -20.41 6.32
N LYS A 489 8.40 -20.19 7.25
CA LYS A 489 8.66 -19.40 8.45
C LYS A 489 9.75 -20.02 9.32
N ASP A 490 9.66 -21.32 9.59
CA ASP A 490 10.66 -22.05 10.38
C ASP A 490 12.06 -21.95 9.74
N GLN A 491 12.13 -22.04 8.40
CA GLN A 491 13.38 -21.83 7.66
C GLN A 491 13.90 -20.39 7.79
N ALA A 492 13.04 -19.38 7.66
CA ALA A 492 13.42 -17.98 7.80
C ALA A 492 13.91 -17.67 9.22
N VAL A 493 13.21 -18.16 10.25
CA VAL A 493 13.62 -18.05 11.66
C VAL A 493 14.98 -18.73 11.87
N GLY A 494 15.15 -19.96 11.36
CA GLY A 494 16.41 -20.69 11.47
C GLY A 494 17.58 -19.93 10.81
N LEU A 495 17.38 -19.39 9.60
CA LEU A 495 18.36 -18.54 8.92
C LEU A 495 18.70 -17.28 9.72
N ALA A 496 17.70 -16.67 10.36
CA ALA A 496 17.88 -15.45 11.14
C ALA A 496 18.65 -15.72 12.45
N VAL A 497 18.27 -16.77 13.20
CA VAL A 497 18.90 -17.15 14.49
C VAL A 497 20.34 -17.62 14.30
N ALA A 498 20.63 -18.33 13.20
CA ALA A 498 21.98 -18.83 12.92
C ALA A 498 23.01 -17.72 12.60
N ARG A 499 22.60 -16.46 12.43
CA ARG A 499 23.53 -15.35 12.13
C ARG A 499 24.13 -14.76 13.39
N GLU A 500 25.46 -14.62 13.38
CA GLU A 500 26.22 -14.05 14.50
C GLU A 500 26.10 -12.52 14.62
N ARG A 501 25.63 -11.83 13.56
CA ARG A 501 25.38 -10.37 13.48
C ARG A 501 23.87 -10.05 13.40
N PRO A 502 23.09 -10.27 14.48
CA PRO A 502 21.65 -10.05 14.52
C PRO A 502 21.23 -8.57 14.37
N GLU A 503 22.13 -7.63 14.65
CA GLU A 503 21.87 -6.19 14.70
C GLU A 503 21.45 -5.54 13.37
N GLU A 504 21.65 -6.20 12.22
CA GLU A 504 21.43 -5.57 10.91
C GLU A 504 20.03 -5.84 10.32
N VAL A 505 19.44 -7.03 10.53
CA VAL A 505 18.22 -7.44 9.79
C VAL A 505 17.27 -8.37 10.58
N VAL A 506 17.78 -9.09 11.57
CA VAL A 506 17.06 -10.20 12.23
C VAL A 506 15.77 -9.76 12.95
N PRO A 507 15.73 -8.66 13.72
CA PRO A 507 14.50 -8.23 14.37
C PRO A 507 13.40 -7.84 13.37
N ALA A 508 13.76 -7.13 12.29
CA ALA A 508 12.80 -6.71 11.26
C ALA A 508 12.17 -7.93 10.57
N LEU A 509 12.96 -8.97 10.29
CA LEU A 509 12.49 -10.17 9.61
C LEU A 509 11.69 -11.11 10.53
N LEU A 510 12.07 -11.22 11.80
CA LEU A 510 11.31 -11.99 12.77
C LEU A 510 9.94 -11.36 13.05
N ARG A 511 9.85 -10.03 13.12
CA ARG A 511 8.58 -9.30 13.28
C ARG A 511 7.61 -9.57 12.13
N MET A 512 8.14 -9.94 10.97
CA MET A 512 7.33 -10.30 9.81
C MET A 512 6.89 -11.75 9.78
N ALA A 513 7.76 -12.67 10.18
CA ALA A 513 7.40 -14.08 10.31
C ALA A 513 6.22 -14.29 11.27
N VAL A 514 6.11 -13.44 12.30
CA VAL A 514 5.09 -13.58 13.36
C VAL A 514 3.73 -12.99 13.00
N ARG A 515 3.66 -12.02 12.07
CA ARG A 515 2.49 -11.13 11.86
C ARG A 515 1.16 -11.87 11.65
N THR A 516 1.16 -13.02 10.99
CA THR A 516 -0.09 -13.67 10.58
C THR A 516 -0.53 -14.81 11.48
N THR A 517 0.37 -15.42 12.25
CA THR A 517 0.02 -16.62 13.05
C THR A 517 0.42 -16.55 14.52
N TYR A 518 1.35 -15.66 14.93
CA TYR A 518 1.79 -15.50 16.33
C TYR A 518 1.91 -16.83 17.11
N THR A 519 2.67 -17.81 16.59
CA THR A 519 2.86 -19.07 17.32
C THR A 519 3.86 -18.88 18.46
N THR A 520 3.76 -19.71 19.50
CA THR A 520 4.65 -19.66 20.67
C THR A 520 6.12 -19.74 20.28
N ASP A 521 6.50 -20.66 19.38
CA ASP A 521 7.87 -20.79 18.84
C ASP A 521 8.42 -19.47 18.26
N HIS A 522 7.61 -18.79 17.46
CA HIS A 522 8.00 -17.56 16.78
C HIS A 522 8.12 -16.37 17.75
N LEU A 523 7.18 -16.26 18.69
CA LEU A 523 7.21 -15.25 19.74
C LEU A 523 8.40 -15.46 20.69
N ASN A 524 8.70 -16.71 21.02
CA ASN A 524 9.90 -17.07 21.79
C ASN A 524 11.19 -16.68 21.07
N ALA A 525 11.26 -16.87 19.74
CA ALA A 525 12.41 -16.42 18.96
C ALA A 525 12.58 -14.89 19.02
N LEU A 526 11.48 -14.12 18.90
CA LEU A 526 11.50 -12.67 19.09
C LEU A 526 12.01 -12.27 20.47
N ALA A 527 11.44 -12.86 21.54
CA ALA A 527 11.85 -12.59 22.90
C ALA A 527 13.35 -12.87 23.11
N ALA A 528 13.86 -13.99 22.61
CA ALA A 528 15.26 -14.36 22.72
C ALA A 528 16.20 -13.36 22.02
N VAL A 529 15.81 -12.85 20.84
CA VAL A 529 16.57 -11.80 20.13
C VAL A 529 16.58 -10.49 20.93
N GLU A 530 15.44 -10.02 21.42
CA GLU A 530 15.38 -8.78 22.20
C GLU A 530 16.14 -8.88 23.52
N LEU A 531 16.12 -10.05 24.19
CA LEU A 531 16.96 -10.33 25.37
C LEU A 531 18.46 -10.24 25.07
N ARG A 532 18.89 -10.75 23.90
CA ARG A 532 20.30 -10.63 23.46
C ARG A 532 20.72 -9.17 23.28
N HIS A 533 19.79 -8.31 22.84
CA HIS A 533 20.00 -6.87 22.68
C HIS A 533 19.71 -6.04 23.93
N ARG A 534 19.43 -6.66 25.09
CA ARG A 534 19.13 -5.99 26.37
C ARG A 534 17.90 -5.07 26.33
N ARG A 535 16.96 -5.29 25.39
CA ARG A 535 15.68 -4.58 25.34
C ARG A 535 14.65 -5.30 26.21
N LEU A 536 14.79 -5.13 27.52
CA LEU A 536 14.09 -5.95 28.51
C LEU A 536 12.57 -5.72 28.50
N GLY A 537 12.11 -4.49 28.25
CA GLY A 537 10.68 -4.17 28.14
C GLY A 537 10.00 -4.92 26.99
N VAL A 538 10.58 -4.84 25.80
CA VAL A 538 10.08 -5.52 24.60
C VAL A 538 10.14 -7.04 24.74
N ALA A 539 11.23 -7.57 25.30
CA ALA A 539 11.32 -9.00 25.61
C ALA A 539 10.24 -9.46 26.60
N SER A 540 9.94 -8.65 27.62
CA SER A 540 8.90 -8.95 28.61
C SER A 540 7.52 -9.04 27.98
N HIS A 541 7.19 -8.15 27.04
CA HIS A 541 5.93 -8.16 26.29
C HIS A 541 5.78 -9.49 25.53
N TRP A 542 6.76 -9.87 24.71
CA TRP A 542 6.69 -11.11 23.93
C TRP A 542 6.60 -12.35 24.82
N LEU A 543 7.31 -12.39 25.95
CA LEU A 543 7.22 -13.50 26.89
C LEU A 543 5.87 -13.57 27.59
N ALA A 544 5.24 -12.43 27.90
CA ALA A 544 3.88 -12.39 28.44
C ALA A 544 2.86 -12.93 27.42
N GLU A 545 3.04 -12.59 26.14
CA GLU A 545 2.24 -13.11 25.04
C GLU A 545 2.38 -14.63 24.87
N VAL A 546 3.59 -15.19 25.02
CA VAL A 546 3.77 -16.65 25.02
C VAL A 546 3.16 -17.27 26.27
N GLU A 547 3.41 -16.71 27.45
CA GLU A 547 2.91 -17.21 28.72
C GLU A 547 1.39 -17.23 28.82
N HIS A 548 0.71 -16.25 28.21
CA HIS A 548 -0.75 -16.24 28.12
C HIS A 548 -1.29 -17.39 27.26
N ARG A 549 -0.57 -17.76 26.18
CA ARG A 549 -0.97 -18.82 25.24
C ARG A 549 -0.59 -20.22 25.73
N ASP A 550 0.61 -20.36 26.27
CA ASP A 550 1.16 -21.61 26.82
C ASP A 550 2.02 -21.31 28.06
N PRO A 551 1.41 -21.31 29.26
CA PRO A 551 2.14 -21.07 30.51
C PRO A 551 3.22 -22.13 30.82
N GLY A 552 3.18 -23.28 30.15
CA GLY A 552 4.10 -24.40 30.34
C GLY A 552 5.21 -24.48 29.27
N ASP A 553 5.26 -23.53 28.34
CA ASP A 553 6.26 -23.55 27.26
C ASP A 553 7.69 -23.46 27.83
N PRO A 554 8.55 -24.48 27.63
CA PRO A 554 9.86 -24.53 28.27
C PRO A 554 10.80 -23.44 27.75
N VAL A 555 10.68 -23.03 26.49
CA VAL A 555 11.54 -21.97 25.92
C VAL A 555 11.16 -20.62 26.53
N MET A 556 9.87 -20.36 26.70
CA MET A 556 9.35 -19.18 27.39
C MET A 556 9.82 -19.16 28.84
N LEU A 557 9.64 -20.26 29.58
CA LEU A 557 10.03 -20.34 31.00
C LEU A 557 11.53 -20.06 31.19
N TYR A 558 12.38 -20.63 30.33
CA TYR A 558 13.81 -20.36 30.33
C TYR A 558 14.13 -18.88 30.03
N ASN A 559 13.53 -18.32 28.99
CA ASN A 559 13.75 -16.93 28.60
C ASN A 559 13.20 -15.93 29.64
N ARG A 560 12.09 -16.25 30.32
CA ARG A 560 11.53 -15.45 31.43
C ARG A 560 12.44 -15.48 32.66
N ALA A 561 12.97 -16.65 33.02
CA ALA A 561 14.00 -16.73 34.06
C ALA A 561 15.20 -15.85 33.71
N ARG A 562 15.69 -15.92 32.47
CA ARG A 562 16.79 -15.08 31.98
C ARG A 562 16.44 -13.59 32.07
N LEU A 563 15.27 -13.16 31.60
CA LEU A 563 14.79 -11.78 31.71
C LEU A 563 14.86 -11.27 33.15
N LEU A 564 14.31 -12.03 34.10
CA LEU A 564 14.25 -11.68 35.51
C LEU A 564 15.63 -11.57 36.14
N VAL A 565 16.58 -12.47 35.78
CA VAL A 565 17.99 -12.32 36.16
C VAL A 565 18.57 -11.00 35.65
N LEU A 566 18.30 -10.64 34.39
CA LEU A 566 18.80 -9.39 33.81
C LEU A 566 18.16 -8.14 34.46
N GLN A 567 16.97 -8.26 35.03
CA GLN A 567 16.28 -7.21 35.79
C GLN A 567 16.69 -7.17 37.28
N GLY A 568 17.40 -8.19 37.77
CA GLY A 568 17.83 -8.30 39.16
C GLY A 568 16.86 -9.04 40.10
N ASP A 569 15.74 -9.55 39.60
CA ASP A 569 14.79 -10.36 40.38
C ASP A 569 15.20 -11.84 40.38
N THR A 570 16.19 -12.18 41.20
CA THR A 570 16.74 -13.55 41.26
C THR A 570 15.78 -14.56 41.89
N LEU A 571 14.83 -14.12 42.72
CA LEU A 571 13.85 -15.01 43.37
C LEU A 571 12.81 -15.47 42.37
N ALA A 572 12.20 -14.55 41.63
CA ALA A 572 11.25 -14.91 40.58
C ALA A 572 11.96 -15.68 39.45
N ALA A 573 13.19 -15.29 39.10
CA ALA A 573 13.99 -16.02 38.10
C ALA A 573 14.17 -17.50 38.47
N ARG A 574 14.46 -17.79 39.74
CA ARG A 574 14.62 -19.16 40.24
C ARG A 574 13.31 -19.95 40.09
N ALA A 575 12.17 -19.36 40.45
CA ALA A 575 10.87 -20.02 40.32
C ALA A 575 10.55 -20.39 38.86
N TYR A 576 10.79 -19.47 37.91
CA TYR A 576 10.63 -19.76 36.48
C TYR A 576 11.61 -20.82 35.97
N TYR A 577 12.85 -20.82 36.45
CA TYR A 577 13.85 -21.82 36.07
C TYR A 577 13.53 -23.22 36.62
N GLU A 578 12.96 -23.32 37.83
CA GLU A 578 12.50 -24.59 38.41
C GLU A 578 11.34 -25.17 37.58
N ARG A 579 10.34 -24.35 37.22
CA ARG A 579 9.26 -24.74 36.28
C ARG A 579 9.81 -25.19 34.93
N TYR A 580 10.82 -24.51 34.40
CA TYR A 580 11.49 -24.91 33.15
C TYR A 580 12.10 -26.32 33.27
N ARG A 581 12.82 -26.60 34.37
CA ARG A 581 13.43 -27.92 34.58
C ARG A 581 12.39 -29.04 34.64
N GLU A 582 11.29 -28.81 35.33
CA GLU A 582 10.17 -29.74 35.39
C GLU A 582 9.55 -29.99 34.00
N ALA A 583 9.30 -28.90 33.25
CA ALA A 583 8.74 -28.98 31.90
C ALA A 583 9.63 -29.78 30.93
N VAL A 584 10.95 -29.59 30.99
CA VAL A 584 11.92 -30.35 30.17
C VAL A 584 12.00 -31.81 30.57
N GLN A 585 11.91 -32.13 31.87
CA GLN A 585 11.95 -33.51 32.35
C GLN A 585 10.67 -34.31 32.03
N SER A 586 9.55 -33.63 31.82
CA SER A 586 8.26 -34.24 31.49
C SER A 586 8.05 -34.54 30.00
N ARG A 587 8.97 -34.12 29.13
CA ARG A 587 8.97 -34.35 27.68
C ARG A 587 10.00 -35.41 27.32
#